data_AF-A0A1I3Q9Q6-F1
#
_entry.id   AF-A0A1I3Q9Q6-F1
#
_cell.length_a   1.000
_cell.length_b   1.000
_cell.length_c   1.000
_cell.angle_alpha   90.00
_cell.angle_beta   90.00
_cell.angle_gamma   90.00
#
_symmetry.space_group_name_H-M   'P 1'
#
loop_
_entity.id
_entity.type
_entity.pdbx_description
1 polymer ?
#
loop_
_entity_poly.entity_id
_entity_poly.type
_entity_poly.pdbx_seq_one_letter_code
_entity_poly.pdbx_strand_id
1 'polypeptide(L)'
;MLYEIRTYTFKPLRGAEWLALYKSEGLPLQQEFLGELIGFFTTEIGDISEIVHIWGYQSLDDRIQRRDRMAADSRWQEFGRKVKASIVS
;
A
#
# COMPACT_ATOMS: atom_id res chain seq x y z
N MET A 1 13.14 -11.66 10.70
CA MET A 1 12.01 -11.63 9.75
C MET A 1 10.81 -11.05 10.46
N LEU A 2 10.27 -9.95 9.94
CA LEU A 2 9.14 -9.18 10.46
C LEU A 2 8.10 -9.00 9.37
N TYR A 3 6.82 -9.15 9.72
CA TYR A 3 5.70 -8.96 8.81
C TYR A 3 4.88 -7.74 9.23
N GLU A 4 4.77 -6.75 8.35
CA GLU A 4 3.89 -5.59 8.54
C GLU A 4 2.57 -5.86 7.82
N ILE A 5 1.48 -5.97 8.58
CA ILE A 5 0.11 -6.03 8.05
C ILE A 5 -0.44 -4.61 8.04
N ARG A 6 -0.96 -4.18 6.89
CA ARG A 6 -1.60 -2.88 6.73
C ARG A 6 -2.98 -3.07 6.16
N THR A 7 -3.94 -2.43 6.79
CA THR A 7 -5.34 -2.46 6.44
C THR A 7 -5.78 -1.04 6.10
N TYR A 8 -6.34 -0.85 4.91
CA TYR A 8 -6.90 0.43 4.48
C TYR A 8 -8.39 0.31 4.28
N THR A 9 -9.12 1.23 4.89
CA THR A 9 -10.54 1.44 4.61
C THR A 9 -10.70 2.52 3.56
N PHE A 10 -11.47 2.23 2.52
CA PHE A 10 -11.77 3.15 1.43
C PHE A 10 -13.14 3.78 1.60
N LYS A 11 -13.33 4.91 0.95
CA LYS A 11 -14.68 5.45 0.75
C LYS A 11 -15.52 4.44 -0.06
N PRO A 12 -16.83 4.36 0.20
CA PRO A 12 -17.73 3.48 -0.54
C PRO A 12 -17.55 3.64 -2.05
N LEU A 13 -17.51 2.52 -2.77
CA LEU A 13 -17.38 2.44 -4.23
C LEU A 13 -16.07 2.97 -4.83
N ARG A 14 -15.08 3.34 -4.01
CA ARG A 14 -13.77 3.83 -4.49
C ARG A 14 -12.66 2.79 -4.51
N GLY A 15 -12.88 1.63 -3.89
CA GLY A 15 -11.87 0.56 -3.79
C GLY A 15 -11.40 0.04 -5.15
N ALA A 16 -12.31 -0.18 -6.10
CA ALA A 16 -11.96 -0.71 -7.43
C ALA A 16 -11.14 0.28 -8.27
N GLU A 17 -11.52 1.57 -8.27
CA GLU A 17 -10.78 2.65 -8.92
C GLU A 17 -9.36 2.76 -8.34
N TRP A 18 -9.26 2.76 -7.02
CA TRP A 18 -7.98 2.81 -6.32
C TRP A 18 -7.12 1.58 -6.64
N LEU A 19 -7.69 0.38 -6.64
CA LEU A 19 -6.98 -0.87 -6.90
C LEU A 19 -6.42 -0.90 -8.33
N ALA A 20 -7.17 -0.42 -9.31
CA ALA A 20 -6.69 -0.32 -10.69
C ALA A 20 -5.47 0.61 -10.80
N LEU A 21 -5.55 1.79 -10.18
CA LEU A 21 -4.45 2.77 -10.17
C LEU A 21 -3.24 2.26 -9.37
N TYR A 22 -3.48 1.61 -8.23
CA TYR A 22 -2.43 0.99 -7.44
C TYR A 22 -1.73 -0.12 -8.22
N LYS A 23 -2.47 -0.99 -8.91
CA LYS A 23 -1.88 -2.07 -9.71
C LYS A 23 -1.03 -1.54 -10.87
N SER A 24 -1.43 -0.44 -11.52
CA SER A 24 -0.69 0.12 -12.66
C SER A 24 0.51 0.96 -12.26
N GLU A 25 0.42 1.74 -11.17
CA GLU A 25 1.44 2.72 -10.80
C GLU A 25 2.05 2.48 -9.41
N GLY A 26 1.22 2.17 -8.41
CA GLY A 26 1.62 2.13 -7.01
C GLY A 26 2.43 0.88 -6.64
N LEU A 27 1.97 -0.29 -7.07
CA LEU A 27 2.55 -1.58 -6.70
C LEU A 27 3.99 -1.76 -7.21
N PRO A 28 4.31 -1.53 -8.50
CA PRO A 28 5.68 -1.67 -8.99
C PRO A 28 6.64 -0.75 -8.25
N LEU A 29 6.22 0.51 -8.06
CA LEU A 29 7.00 1.52 -7.35
C LEU A 29 7.20 1.14 -5.88
N GLN A 30 6.17 0.64 -5.21
CA GLN A 30 6.26 0.22 -3.82
C GLN A 30 7.16 -1.01 -3.64
N GLN A 31 7.13 -1.96 -4.58
CA GLN A 31 8.03 -3.12 -4.59
C GLN A 31 9.49 -2.73 -4.79
N GLU A 32 9.79 -1.72 -5.62
CA GLU A 32 11.16 -1.18 -5.79
C GLU A 32 11.80 -0.78 -4.44
N PHE A 33 11.00 -0.25 -3.51
CA PHE A 33 11.50 0.23 -2.22
C PHE A 33 11.35 -0.77 -1.08
N LEU A 34 10.18 -1.39 -0.95
CA LEU A 34 9.85 -2.24 0.19
C LEU A 34 10.36 -3.68 0.01
N GLY A 35 10.54 -4.11 -1.24
CA GLY A 35 11.03 -5.44 -1.59
C GLY A 35 9.91 -6.49 -1.56
N GLU A 36 9.79 -7.21 -0.44
CA GLU A 36 9.04 -8.47 -0.40
C GLU A 36 7.55 -8.25 -0.06
N LEU A 37 6.69 -8.32 -1.08
CA LEU A 37 5.24 -8.40 -0.90
C LEU A 37 4.84 -9.85 -0.62
N ILE A 38 4.22 -10.08 0.53
CA ILE A 38 3.78 -11.40 0.99
C ILE A 38 2.36 -11.70 0.55
N GLY A 39 1.51 -10.69 0.54
CA GLY A 39 0.12 -10.84 0.13
C GLY A 39 -0.60 -9.52 -0.04
N PHE A 40 -1.59 -9.51 -0.92
CA PHE A 40 -2.43 -8.36 -1.21
C PHE A 40 -3.86 -8.85 -1.44
N PHE A 41 -4.81 -8.35 -0.66
CA PHE A 41 -6.15 -8.93 -0.53
C PHE A 41 -7.22 -7.83 -0.55
N THR A 42 -8.38 -8.16 -1.10
CA THR A 42 -9.62 -7.39 -0.98
C THR A 42 -10.60 -8.16 -0.10
N THR A 43 -11.40 -7.45 0.68
CA THR A 43 -12.43 -8.08 1.53
C THR A 43 -13.71 -8.33 0.72
N GLU A 44 -14.05 -9.60 0.54
CA GLU A 44 -15.28 -10.02 -0.17
C GLU A 44 -16.48 -10.12 0.80
N ILE A 45 -16.24 -10.57 2.03
CA ILE A 45 -17.27 -10.76 3.07
C ILE A 45 -16.79 -10.06 4.35
N GLY A 46 -17.59 -9.15 4.89
CA GLY A 46 -17.22 -8.31 6.05
C GLY A 46 -17.17 -6.83 5.67
N ASP A 47 -16.08 -6.14 6.01
CA ASP A 47 -15.85 -4.74 5.65
C ASP A 47 -15.44 -4.61 4.17
N ILE A 48 -16.43 -4.60 3.27
CA ILE A 48 -16.24 -4.68 1.80
C ILE A 48 -15.36 -3.56 1.22
N SER A 49 -15.23 -2.42 1.91
CA SER A 49 -14.37 -1.31 1.48
C SER A 49 -12.96 -1.42 2.06
N GLU A 50 -12.44 -2.62 2.26
CA GLU A 50 -11.13 -2.86 2.88
C GLU A 50 -10.14 -3.54 1.91
N ILE A 51 -8.88 -3.11 1.98
CA ILE A 51 -7.73 -3.81 1.39
C ILE A 51 -6.73 -4.10 2.48
N VAL A 52 -6.22 -5.33 2.48
CA VAL A 52 -5.16 -5.80 3.38
C VAL A 52 -3.93 -6.13 2.56
N HIS A 53 -2.77 -5.67 3.00
CA HIS A 53 -1.51 -6.04 2.38
C HIS A 53 -0.41 -6.28 3.41
N ILE A 54 0.46 -7.25 3.10
CA ILE A 54 1.47 -7.77 4.01
C ILE A 54 2.85 -7.64 3.37
N TRP A 55 3.79 -7.00 4.07
CA TRP A 55 5.17 -6.81 3.62
C TRP A 55 6.18 -7.47 4.57
N GLY A 56 7.20 -8.11 4.00
CA GLY A 56 8.31 -8.73 4.72
C GLY A 56 9.50 -7.79 4.89
N TYR A 57 10.07 -7.76 6.09
CA TYR A 57 11.25 -6.97 6.45
C TYR A 57 12.24 -7.79 7.27
N GLN A 58 13.53 -7.43 7.20
CA GLN A 58 14.56 -8.12 7.97
C GLN A 58 14.52 -7.74 9.46
N SER A 59 14.34 -6.44 9.72
CA SER A 59 14.23 -5.82 11.05
C SER A 59 13.36 -4.56 10.99
N LEU A 60 13.07 -3.95 12.15
CA LEU A 60 12.37 -2.65 12.20
C LEU A 60 13.19 -1.52 11.58
N ASP A 61 14.52 -1.53 11.76
CA ASP A 61 15.40 -0.52 11.17
C ASP A 61 15.41 -0.61 9.64
N ASP A 62 15.46 -1.82 9.08
CA ASP A 62 15.33 -2.07 7.63
C ASP A 62 13.97 -1.55 7.10
N ARG A 63 12.89 -1.83 7.84
CA ARG A 63 11.55 -1.30 7.51
C ARG A 63 11.52 0.23 7.49
N ILE A 64 12.11 0.89 8.50
CA ILE A 64 12.14 2.36 8.58
C ILE A 64 12.93 2.92 7.39
N GLN A 65 14.15 2.44 7.15
CA GLN A 65 15.01 2.92 6.05
C GLN A 65 14.37 2.77 4.67
N ARG A 66 13.69 1.63 4.40
CA ARG A 66 12.99 1.42 3.13
C ARG A 66 11.82 2.38 2.95
N ARG A 67 11.03 2.60 4.01
CA ARG A 67 9.87 3.49 3.97
C ARG A 67 10.27 4.96 3.86
N ASP A 68 11.33 5.38 4.53
CA ASP A 68 11.82 6.76 4.45
C ASP A 68 12.32 7.09 3.04
N ARG A 69 13.07 6.16 2.41
CA ARG A 69 13.47 6.29 1.01
C ARG A 69 12.28 6.36 0.06
N MET A 70 11.28 5.51 0.27
CA MET A 70 10.04 5.53 -0.52
C MET A 70 9.28 6.86 -0.37
N ALA A 71 9.16 7.37 0.87
CA ALA A 71 8.45 8.61 1.15
C ALA A 71 9.14 9.86 0.55
N ALA A 72 10.47 9.81 0.40
CA ALA A 72 11.25 10.86 -0.22
C ALA A 72 11.18 10.87 -1.76
N ASP A 73 10.75 9.77 -2.41
CA ASP A 73 10.68 9.67 -3.87
C ASP A 73 9.50 10.48 -4.43
N SER A 74 9.77 11.32 -5.43
CA SER A 74 8.78 12.22 -6.03
C SER A 74 7.66 11.47 -6.77
N ARG A 75 7.95 10.29 -7.34
CA ARG A 75 6.96 9.42 -8.00
C ARG A 75 5.96 8.91 -6.97
N TRP A 76 6.44 8.55 -5.77
CA TRP A 76 5.58 8.09 -4.68
C TRP A 76 4.71 9.22 -4.13
N GLN A 77 5.27 10.42 -4.02
CA GLN A 77 4.51 11.61 -3.62
C GLN A 77 3.45 12.01 -4.65
N GLU A 78 3.73 11.87 -5.95
CA GLU A 78 2.74 12.07 -7.03
C GLU A 78 1.63 11.03 -6.96
N PHE A 79 1.97 9.74 -6.84
CA PHE A 79 0.98 8.68 -6.65
C PHE A 79 0.08 8.96 -5.44
N GLY A 80 0.69 9.33 -4.30
CA GLY A 80 -0.02 9.70 -3.08
C GLY A 80 -1.03 10.83 -3.28
N ARG A 81 -0.73 11.84 -4.12
CA ARG A 81 -1.66 12.91 -4.46
C ARG A 81 -2.87 12.41 -5.25
N LYS A 82 -2.68 11.48 -6.19
CA LYS A 82 -3.78 10.87 -6.96
C LYS A 82 -4.77 10.10 -6.08
N VAL A 83 -4.26 9.39 -5.07
CA VAL A 83 -5.06 8.48 -4.24
C VAL A 83 -5.57 9.07 -2.92
N LYS A 84 -5.11 10.26 -2.53
CA LYS A 84 -5.37 10.88 -1.21
C LYS A 84 -6.86 10.95 -0.85
N ALA A 85 -7.74 11.13 -1.84
CA ALA A 85 -9.17 11.30 -1.61
C ALA A 85 -9.95 9.98 -1.41
N SER A 86 -9.29 8.82 -1.58
CA SER A 86 -9.93 7.50 -1.63
C SER A 86 -9.84 6.72 -0.31
N ILE A 87 -8.82 6.96 0.51
CA ILE A 87 -8.58 6.27 1.79
C ILE A 87 -9.19 7.07 2.95
N VAL A 88 -9.82 6.37 3.89
CA VAL A 88 -10.45 6.92 5.11
C VAL A 88 -9.57 6.72 6.33
N SER A 89 -9.05 5.49 6.53
CA SER A 89 -8.18 5.10 7.64
C SER A 89 -7.22 3.99 7.23
#